data_AF-A0A914RM14-F1
#
_entry.id   AF-A0A914RM14-F1
#
_cell.length_a   1.000
_cell.length_b   1.000
_cell.length_c   1.000
_cell.angle_alpha   90.00
_cell.angle_beta   90.00
_cell.angle_gamma   90.00
#
_symmetry.space_group_name_H-M   'P 1'
#
loop_
_entity.id
_entity.type
_entity.pdbx_description
1 polymer ?
#
loop_
_entity_poly.entity_id
_entity_poly.type
_entity_poly.pdbx_seq_one_letter_code
_entity_poly.pdbx_strand_id
1 'polypeptide(L)'
;MHFLIEFSVILIGLFHKVEFSYPSMSDANGEIPIAWQNLPSLALPDGAHNVDQDVIYFLLPSLENPNRAVFGISCYRQMSAEVYFIDFPFDFL
;
A
#
# COMPACT_ATOMS: atom_id res chain seq x y z
N MET A 1 6.57 -29.25 -6.98
CA MET A 1 5.78 -28.14 -7.55
C MET A 1 6.06 -26.93 -6.65
N HIS A 2 7.08 -26.14 -6.97
CA HIS A 2 7.49 -24.99 -6.16
C HIS A 2 6.52 -23.85 -6.44
N PHE A 3 5.61 -23.57 -5.50
CA PHE A 3 4.89 -22.29 -5.47
C PHE A 3 5.86 -21.27 -4.89
N LEU A 4 6.52 -20.49 -5.75
CA LEU A 4 7.13 -19.23 -5.34
C LEU A 4 5.96 -18.28 -5.07
N ILE A 5 5.67 -18.06 -3.78
CA ILE A 5 4.78 -16.97 -3.38
C ILE A 5 5.68 -15.75 -3.30
N GLU A 6 5.63 -14.92 -4.34
CA GLU A 6 6.27 -13.60 -4.31
C GLU A 6 5.39 -12.67 -3.49
N PHE A 7 5.90 -12.24 -2.34
CA PHE A 7 5.22 -11.26 -1.49
C PHE A 7 5.80 -9.88 -1.79
N SER A 8 4.95 -8.97 -2.26
CA SER A 8 5.29 -7.56 -2.37
C SER A 8 4.77 -6.82 -1.13
N VAL A 9 5.67 -6.16 -0.40
CA VAL A 9 5.33 -5.27 0.71
C VAL A 9 5.29 -3.85 0.19
N ILE A 10 4.20 -3.13 0.44
CA ILE A 10 4.00 -1.78 -0.05
C ILE A 10 3.51 -0.91 1.10
N LEU A 11 4.22 0.18 1.38
CA LEU A 11 3.81 1.18 2.36
C LEU A 11 3.13 2.32 1.60
N ILE A 12 1.92 2.69 2.03
CA ILE A 12 1.17 3.81 1.46
C ILE A 12 1.05 4.89 2.53
N GLY A 13 1.51 6.10 2.18
CA GLY A 13 1.47 7.27 3.02
C GLY A 13 0.14 8.03 2.98
N LEU A 14 0.03 9.04 3.84
CA LEU A 14 -1.17 9.87 4.09
C LEU A 14 -1.77 10.56 2.84
N PHE A 15 -1.02 10.65 1.74
CA PHE A 15 -1.48 11.24 0.47
C PHE A 15 -1.87 10.20 -0.59
N HIS A 16 -2.17 8.96 -0.20
CA HIS A 16 -2.41 7.86 -1.14
C HIS A 16 -1.23 7.67 -2.10
N LYS A 17 -0.01 7.85 -1.59
CA LYS A 17 1.24 7.70 -2.35
C LYS A 17 2.02 6.50 -1.80
N VAL A 18 2.59 5.70 -2.69
CA VAL A 18 3.53 4.64 -2.30
C VAL A 18 4.82 5.27 -1.76
N GLU A 19 5.13 5.00 -0.50
CA GLU A 19 6.34 5.47 0.18
C GLU A 19 7.48 4.44 0.10
N PHE A 20 7.13 3.16 0.07
CA PHE A 20 8.10 2.07 0.00
C PHE A 20 7.50 0.86 -0.73
N SER A 21 8.32 0.14 -1.50
CA SER A 21 7.96 -1.17 -2.04
C SER A 21 9.14 -2.14 -1.99
N TYR A 22 8.86 -3.40 -1.67
CA TYR A 22 9.83 -4.49 -1.76
C TYR A 22 9.19 -5.76 -2.36
N PRO A 23 9.76 -6.37 -3.42
CA PRO A 23 10.87 -5.85 -4.23
C PRO A 23 10.51 -4.48 -4.83
N SER A 24 11.50 -3.66 -5.18
CA SER A 24 11.25 -2.33 -5.73
C SER A 24 10.40 -2.46 -6.99
N MET A 25 9.15 -2.02 -6.91
CA MET A 25 8.20 -2.09 -8.03
C MET A 25 8.13 -0.77 -8.79
N SER A 26 8.77 0.25 -8.23
CA SER A 26 8.97 1.54 -8.85
C SER A 26 10.03 1.44 -9.94
N ASP A 27 9.77 2.06 -11.09
CA ASP A 27 10.80 2.30 -12.10
C ASP A 27 11.88 3.28 -11.58
N ALA A 28 12.84 3.63 -12.43
CA ALA A 28 13.91 4.57 -12.08
C ALA A 28 13.40 5.96 -11.62
N ASN A 29 12.13 6.30 -11.91
CA ASN A 29 11.49 7.55 -11.52
C ASN A 29 10.65 7.42 -10.25
N GLY A 30 10.54 6.22 -9.68
CA GLY A 30 9.73 5.97 -8.49
C GLY A 30 8.24 5.76 -8.79
N GLU A 31 7.85 5.56 -10.06
CA GLU A 31 6.46 5.39 -10.44
C GLU A 31 6.05 3.92 -10.49
N ILE A 32 4.83 3.62 -10.03
CA ILE A 32 4.25 2.26 -10.09
C ILE A 32 3.74 1.96 -11.51
N PRO A 33 3.67 0.68 -11.91
CA PRO A 33 3.14 0.30 -13.22
C PRO A 33 1.74 0.87 -13.46
N ILE A 34 1.48 1.36 -14.67
CA ILE A 34 0.18 1.96 -15.04
C ILE A 34 -1.00 1.05 -14.74
N ALA A 35 -0.83 -0.27 -14.93
CA ALA A 35 -1.85 -1.27 -14.63
C ALA A 35 -2.27 -1.27 -13.13
N TRP A 36 -1.41 -0.78 -12.25
CA TRP A 36 -1.59 -0.70 -10.80
C TRP A 36 -1.72 0.74 -10.29
N GLN A 37 -1.99 1.73 -11.16
CA GLN A 37 -2.14 3.13 -10.76
C GLN A 37 -3.18 3.35 -9.63
N ASN A 38 -4.20 2.49 -9.55
CA ASN A 38 -5.28 2.58 -8.55
C ASN A 38 -4.96 1.80 -7.27
N LEU A 39 -3.79 1.17 -7.19
CA LEU A 39 -3.37 0.39 -6.02
C LEU A 39 -3.48 1.18 -4.71
N PRO A 40 -3.04 2.45 -4.62
CA PRO A 40 -3.16 3.19 -3.37
C PRO A 40 -4.62 3.34 -2.90
N SER A 41 -5.54 3.65 -3.80
CA SER A 41 -6.97 3.77 -3.47
C SER A 41 -7.63 2.43 -3.12
N LEU A 42 -7.15 1.31 -3.69
CA LEU A 42 -7.63 -0.03 -3.34
C LEU A 42 -7.12 -0.49 -1.98
N ALA A 43 -5.88 -0.15 -1.65
CA ALA A 43 -5.25 -0.56 -0.41
C ALA A 43 -5.63 0.37 0.77
N LEU A 44 -5.97 1.63 0.51
CA LEU A 44 -6.48 2.57 1.49
C LEU A 44 -7.65 3.36 0.87
N PRO A 45 -8.89 2.85 0.96
CA PRO A 45 -10.07 3.53 0.43
C PRO A 45 -10.45 4.71 1.32
N ASP A 46 -11.14 5.71 0.76
CA ASP A 46 -11.56 6.93 1.50
C ASP A 46 -12.34 6.64 2.80
N GLY A 47 -13.05 5.50 2.87
CA GLY A 47 -13.76 5.07 4.07
C GLY A 47 -12.86 4.69 5.25
N ALA A 48 -11.54 4.55 5.01
CA ALA A 48 -10.58 4.09 6.00
C ALA A 48 -10.46 5.00 7.23
N HIS A 49 -10.77 6.29 7.07
CA HIS A 49 -10.75 7.28 8.16
C HIS A 49 -11.79 7.02 9.27
N ASN A 50 -12.78 6.17 9.02
CA ASN A 50 -13.87 5.90 9.96
C ASN A 50 -13.59 4.72 10.89
N VAL A 51 -12.45 4.05 10.77
CA VAL A 51 -12.10 2.88 11.56
C VAL A 51 -10.63 2.92 11.97
N ASP A 52 -10.34 2.49 13.20
CA ASP A 52 -8.97 2.55 13.73
C ASP A 52 -8.04 1.51 13.09
N GLN A 53 -8.59 0.42 12.56
CA GLN A 53 -7.85 -0.60 11.83
C GLN A 53 -8.82 -1.39 10.94
N ASP A 54 -8.34 -1.84 9.77
CA ASP A 54 -9.10 -2.74 8.91
C ASP A 54 -8.17 -3.58 8.03
N VAL A 55 -8.75 -4.62 7.42
CA VAL A 55 -8.11 -5.50 6.44
C VAL A 55 -8.91 -5.50 5.15
N ILE A 56 -8.26 -5.12 4.05
CA ILE A 56 -8.87 -5.01 2.73
C ILE A 56 -8.27 -6.08 1.82
N TYR A 57 -9.14 -6.76 1.09
CA TYR A 57 -8.77 -7.76 0.08
C TYR A 57 -9.14 -7.23 -1.30
N PHE A 58 -8.20 -7.29 -2.25
CA PHE A 58 -8.43 -6.82 -3.62
C PHE A 58 -7.67 -7.67 -4.64
N LEU A 59 -8.04 -7.50 -5.91
CA LEU A 59 -7.37 -8.13 -7.05
C LEU A 59 -6.77 -7.05 -7.94
N LEU A 60 -5.55 -7.30 -8.40
CA LEU A 60 -4.88 -6.52 -9.44
C LEU A 60 -4.65 -7.38 -10.69
N PRO A 61 -4.57 -6.79 -11.88
CA PRO A 61 -4.10 -7.51 -13.06
C PRO A 61 -2.65 -7.97 -12.87
N SER A 62 -2.28 -9.16 -13.33
CA SER A 62 -0.87 -9.56 -13.35
C SER A 62 -0.10 -8.74 -14.40
N LEU A 63 1.12 -8.32 -14.04
CA LEU A 63 2.02 -7.60 -14.95
C LEU A 63 2.71 -8.52 -15.97
N GLU A 64 2.77 -9.82 -15.68
CA GLU A 64 3.47 -10.81 -16.52
C GLU A 64 2.50 -11.62 -17.39
N ASN A 65 1.28 -11.90 -16.89
CA ASN A 65 0.33 -12.76 -17.58
C ASN A 65 -1.09 -12.15 -17.56
N PRO A 66 -1.63 -11.73 -18.72
CA PRO A 66 -2.93 -11.05 -18.77
C PRO A 66 -4.12 -11.93 -18.34
N ASN A 67 -3.97 -13.26 -18.27
CA ASN A 67 -5.00 -14.18 -17.81
C ASN A 67 -4.89 -14.52 -16.31
N ARG A 68 -4.06 -13.78 -15.56
CA ARG A 68 -3.88 -13.97 -14.12
C ARG A 68 -4.13 -12.67 -13.36
N ALA A 69 -4.48 -12.83 -12.08
CA ALA A 69 -4.61 -11.74 -11.14
C ALA A 69 -3.62 -11.91 -9.98
N VAL A 70 -3.20 -10.80 -9.40
CA VAL A 70 -2.48 -10.74 -8.13
C VAL A 70 -3.51 -10.49 -7.03
N PHE A 71 -3.48 -11.32 -5.99
CA PHE A 71 -4.30 -11.13 -4.81
C PHE A 71 -3.57 -10.24 -3.81
N GLY A 72 -4.17 -9.09 -3.49
CA GLY A 72 -3.64 -8.11 -2.55
C GLY A 72 -4.37 -8.18 -1.21
N ILE A 73 -3.59 -8.03 -0.14
CA ILE A 73 -4.08 -7.84 1.23
C ILE A 73 -3.48 -6.52 1.72
N SER A 74 -4.31 -5.57 2.11
CA SER A 74 -3.88 -4.36 2.80
C SER A 74 -4.36 -4.41 4.23
N CYS A 75 -3.49 -4.07 5.17
CA CYS A 75 -3.83 -3.86 6.56
C CYS A 75 -3.39 -2.45 6.93
N TYR A 76 -4.28 -1.65 7.49
CA TYR A 76 -3.92 -0.34 8.02
C TYR A 76 -4.35 -0.21 9.47
N ARG A 77 -3.65 0.69 10.17
CA ARG A 77 -4.01 1.14 11.50
C ARG A 77 -3.88 2.66 11.53
N GLN A 78 -4.95 3.34 11.90
CA GLN A 78 -4.92 4.76 12.16
C GLN A 78 -4.24 5.00 13.51
N MET A 79 -3.31 5.94 13.54
CA MET A 79 -2.71 6.42 14.77
C MET A 79 -3.43 7.71 15.18
N SER A 80 -3.79 7.80 16.46
CA SER A 80 -4.40 9.02 17.01
C SER A 80 -3.42 10.18 16.92
N ALA A 81 -3.92 11.37 16.59
CA ALA A 81 -3.13 12.60 16.58
C ALA A 81 -2.43 12.83 17.93
N GLU A 82 -3.09 12.50 19.04
CA GLU A 82 -2.53 12.64 20.38
C GLU A 82 -1.27 11.76 20.58
N VAL A 83 -1.29 10.54 20.04
CA VAL A 83 -0.13 9.63 20.08
C VAL A 83 0.99 10.14 19.18
N TYR A 84 0.67 10.63 17.98
CA TYR A 84 1.66 11.26 17.10
C TYR A 84 2.38 12.44 17.74
N PHE A 85 1.66 13.33 18.44
CA PHE A 85 2.27 14.49 19.09
C PHE A 85 3.15 14.13 20.29
N ILE A 86 2.91 12.97 20.93
CA ILE A 86 3.71 12.48 22.05
C ILE A 86 4.98 11.80 21.56
N ASP A 87 4.87 10.94 20.54
CA ASP A 87 5.98 10.12 20.06
C ASP A 87 6.87 10.85 19.03
N PHE A 88 6.34 11.86 18.33
CA PHE A 88 7.05 12.68 17.35
C PHE A 88 6.80 14.17 17.59
N PRO A 89 7.31 14.76 18.69
CA PRO A 89 7.11 16.16 19.00
C PRO A 89 7.91 17.04 18.02
N PHE A 90 7.29 17.49 16.93
CA PHE A 90 7.68 18.66 16.10
C PHE A 90 9.18 18.93 15.79
N ASP A 91 10.09 17.95 15.82
CA ASP A 91 11.53 18.17 15.59
C ASP A 91 11.94 18.30 14.11
N PHE A 92 10.98 18.56 13.20
CA PHE A 92 11.25 18.73 11.75
C PHE A 92 10.58 19.99 11.14
N LEU A 93 10.45 21.07 11.91
CA LEU A 93 10.24 22.43 11.37
C LEU A 93 11.51 23.28 11.49
#